data_AF-W7A3T2-F1
#
_entry.id   AF-W7A3T2-F1
#
_cell.length_a   1.000
_cell.length_b   1.000
_cell.length_c   1.000
_cell.angle_alpha   90.00
_cell.angle_beta   90.00
_cell.angle_gamma   90.00
#
_symmetry.space_group_name_H-M   'P 1'
#
loop_
_entity.id
_entity.type
_entity.pdbx_description
1 polymer ?
#
loop_
_entity_poly.entity_id
_entity_poly.type
_entity_poly.pdbx_seq_one_letter_code
_entity_poly.pdbx_strand_id
1 'polypeptide(L)'
;MSSLKKYMKSLGLHFSRERAEPGATKVRLRIVGERGRATPGHDTTGLTRWDQIRAGEGSEHILAGRYAWILCRSLEAWMANLQRGSGTEEELTEGACTPREAGTIAGTRNWNLCPLRGQLEYWTHYGMDRKLDFGKGEDRSFITCVDIISMMITVMNDIAEGKKGWQVGNTEQDPCRTLFTWYEEWADNDTAKRVMNFLFPSSGEMRTNEGIIRREQSQEQNFWAQLLTGAFLKVVGLQCSKDRSKDEWTTSCLRLREDHSCQAEPSRRDYEAWANEVRRAVTTKGDDKKEGATRIGRGHGGRGGKNRPRDSRNRAR
;
A
#
# COMPACT_ATOMS: atom_id res chain seq x y z
N MET A 1 -2.31 -4.36 23.65
CA MET A 1 -3.22 -3.83 22.62
C MET A 1 -2.43 -3.85 21.34
N SER A 2 -2.85 -4.74 20.42
CA SER A 2 -2.06 -5.12 19.25
C SER A 2 -1.75 -3.86 18.45
N SER A 3 -0.46 -3.57 18.32
CA SER A 3 -0.01 -2.43 17.54
C SER A 3 0.57 -2.97 16.23
N LEU A 4 0.04 -2.49 15.10
CA LEU A 4 0.55 -2.82 13.76
C LEU A 4 2.07 -2.62 13.69
N LYS A 5 2.56 -1.53 14.29
CA LYS A 5 3.99 -1.24 14.47
C LYS A 5 4.77 -2.42 15.05
N LYS A 6 4.30 -3.04 16.15
CA LYS A 6 5.00 -4.16 16.79
C LYS A 6 5.01 -5.40 15.90
N TYR A 7 3.89 -5.69 15.23
CA TYR A 7 3.83 -6.79 14.27
C TYR A 7 4.82 -6.56 13.11
N MET A 8 4.79 -5.40 12.48
CA MET A 8 5.69 -5.02 11.38
C MET A 8 7.16 -4.99 11.83
N LYS A 9 7.45 -4.50 13.04
CA LYS A 9 8.79 -4.58 13.64
C LYS A 9 9.25 -6.03 13.78
N SER A 10 8.36 -6.95 14.16
CA SER A 10 8.70 -8.37 14.29
C SER A 10 8.96 -9.06 12.96
N LEU A 11 8.34 -8.60 11.87
CA LEU A 11 8.67 -9.04 10.51
C LEU A 11 10.03 -8.47 10.10
N GLY A 12 10.29 -7.19 10.42
CA GLY A 12 11.52 -6.53 9.99
C GLY A 12 12.82 -6.97 10.68
N LEU A 13 12.75 -7.82 11.70
CA LEU A 13 13.94 -8.46 12.27
C LEU A 13 14.51 -9.55 11.36
N HIS A 14 13.69 -10.10 10.46
CA HIS A 14 14.09 -11.16 9.53
C HIS A 14 14.81 -10.63 8.27
N PHE A 15 14.97 -9.31 8.12
CA PHE A 15 15.70 -8.71 6.98
C PHE A 15 17.21 -8.95 6.95
N SER A 16 17.73 -9.84 7.80
CA SER A 16 19.17 -10.03 7.95
C SER A 16 19.67 -11.27 7.23
N ARG A 17 20.54 -11.01 6.24
CA ARG A 17 21.76 -11.75 5.85
C ARG A 17 21.80 -12.67 4.62
N GLU A 18 20.75 -12.87 3.84
CA GLU A 18 20.92 -13.70 2.63
C GLU A 18 21.30 -12.87 1.39
N ARG A 19 22.53 -13.13 0.92
CA ARG A 19 23.12 -12.56 -0.30
C ARG A 19 22.20 -12.85 -1.47
N ALA A 20 21.90 -11.81 -2.26
CA ALA A 20 21.13 -11.96 -3.48
C ALA A 20 21.93 -12.82 -4.46
N GLU A 21 21.53 -14.07 -4.68
CA GLU A 21 22.14 -14.88 -5.73
C GLU A 21 21.94 -14.21 -7.10
N PRO A 22 22.93 -14.26 -8.02
CA PRO A 22 22.78 -13.74 -9.37
C PRO A 22 21.76 -14.62 -10.14
N GLY A 23 20.63 -14.03 -10.57
CA GLY A 23 19.68 -14.72 -11.47
C GLY A 23 18.20 -14.66 -11.08
N ALA A 24 17.85 -14.32 -9.83
CA ALA A 24 16.44 -14.19 -9.44
C ALA A 24 15.76 -12.99 -10.12
N THR A 25 14.47 -13.12 -10.45
CA THR A 25 13.52 -12.10 -10.92
C THR A 25 13.26 -11.05 -9.83
N LYS A 26 14.32 -10.37 -9.38
CA LYS A 26 14.36 -9.64 -8.11
C LYS A 26 13.32 -8.54 -8.04
N VAL A 27 12.34 -8.70 -7.15
CA VAL A 27 11.66 -7.58 -6.49
C VAL A 27 12.73 -6.61 -5.96
N ARG A 28 12.71 -5.36 -6.40
CA ARG A 28 13.78 -4.36 -6.12
C ARG A 28 13.67 -3.71 -4.74
N LEU A 29 12.74 -4.16 -3.91
CA LEU A 29 12.56 -3.70 -2.53
C LEU A 29 13.66 -4.24 -1.61
N ARG A 30 14.92 -3.92 -1.90
CA ARG A 30 16.05 -4.09 -0.99
C ARG A 30 16.73 -2.75 -0.79
N ILE A 31 16.55 -2.15 0.38
CA ILE A 31 17.50 -1.15 0.87
C ILE A 31 18.49 -1.87 1.78
N VAL A 32 19.68 -2.09 1.22
CA VAL A 32 20.86 -2.53 1.97
C VAL A 32 21.39 -1.31 2.72
N GLY A 33 21.48 -1.39 4.04
CA GLY A 33 21.92 -0.22 4.79
C GLY A 33 22.26 -0.36 6.26
N GLU A 34 22.65 -1.54 6.78
CA GLU A 34 23.24 -1.57 8.14
C GLU A 34 24.79 -1.49 8.12
N ARG A 35 25.46 -1.71 6.98
CA ARG A 35 26.95 -1.66 6.90
C ARG A 35 27.56 -1.10 5.61
N GLY A 36 26.78 -0.86 4.57
CA GLY A 36 27.25 -0.20 3.34
C GLY A 36 26.85 1.25 3.39
N ARG A 37 27.80 2.18 3.26
CA ARG A 37 27.54 3.62 3.07
C ARG A 37 26.39 3.75 2.07
N ALA A 38 25.31 4.43 2.45
CA ALA A 38 24.27 4.81 1.50
C ALA A 38 24.96 5.42 0.29
N THR A 39 24.76 4.83 -0.89
CA THR A 39 25.35 5.34 -2.12
C THR A 39 24.87 6.78 -2.27
N PRO A 40 25.77 7.79 -2.32
CA PRO A 40 25.36 9.17 -2.49
C PRO A 40 24.51 9.28 -3.77
N GLY A 41 23.25 9.69 -3.63
CA GLY A 41 22.33 9.86 -4.76
C GLY A 41 21.13 8.90 -4.81
N HIS A 42 21.02 7.89 -3.93
CA HIS A 42 19.74 7.22 -3.74
C HIS A 42 18.84 8.10 -2.87
N ASP A 43 17.85 8.72 -3.52
CA ASP A 43 16.84 9.48 -2.82
C ASP A 43 16.05 8.54 -1.91
N THR A 44 16.22 8.71 -0.60
CA THR A 44 15.47 8.01 0.44
C THR A 44 14.16 8.73 0.75
N THR A 45 13.76 9.74 -0.02
CA THR A 45 12.37 10.19 0.01
C THR A 45 11.50 8.99 -0.33
N GLY A 46 10.52 8.70 0.54
CA GLY A 46 9.88 7.38 0.55
C GLY A 46 9.31 6.98 -0.81
N LEU A 47 8.72 7.92 -1.55
CA LEU A 47 7.95 7.63 -2.75
C LEU A 47 8.74 6.92 -3.86
N THR A 48 9.96 7.37 -4.19
CA THR A 48 10.71 6.83 -5.33
C THR A 48 11.16 5.39 -5.13
N ARG A 49 11.26 4.91 -3.88
CA ARG A 49 11.60 3.50 -3.58
C ARG A 49 10.55 2.55 -4.13
N TRP A 50 9.28 2.91 -4.01
CA TRP A 50 8.14 2.04 -4.32
C TRP A 50 7.57 2.28 -5.73
N ASP A 51 8.11 3.27 -6.43
CA ASP A 51 7.75 3.55 -7.82
C ASP A 51 8.47 2.62 -8.82
N GLN A 52 9.35 1.72 -8.35
CA GLN A 52 10.14 0.78 -9.17
C GLN A 52 10.32 -0.62 -8.52
N ILE A 53 9.22 -1.23 -8.07
CA ILE A 53 9.23 -2.54 -7.39
C ILE A 53 9.67 -3.67 -8.33
N ARG A 54 9.32 -3.60 -9.61
CA ARG A 54 9.64 -4.59 -10.64
C ARG A 54 10.89 -4.17 -11.41
N ALA A 55 11.87 -5.07 -11.45
CA ALA A 55 13.04 -4.91 -12.31
C ALA A 55 12.79 -5.21 -13.81
N GLY A 56 11.54 -5.35 -14.28
CA GLY A 56 11.22 -5.96 -15.60
C GLY A 56 9.80 -5.74 -16.14
N GLU A 57 9.28 -6.70 -16.90
CA GLU A 57 8.09 -6.57 -17.78
C GLU A 57 6.73 -6.45 -17.04
N GLY A 58 6.26 -5.23 -16.80
CA GLY A 58 4.84 -4.95 -16.56
C GLY A 58 4.55 -3.51 -16.18
N SER A 59 3.29 -3.22 -15.88
CA SER A 59 2.82 -1.86 -15.58
C SER A 59 2.85 -1.59 -14.09
N GLU A 60 3.93 -1.01 -13.58
CA GLU A 60 3.93 -0.52 -12.20
C GLU A 60 2.85 0.54 -12.03
N HIS A 61 2.06 0.42 -10.96
CA HIS A 61 1.09 1.46 -10.63
C HIS A 61 1.84 2.66 -10.07
N ILE A 62 1.88 3.77 -10.81
CA ILE A 62 2.62 5.01 -10.46
C ILE A 62 2.27 5.62 -9.10
N LEU A 63 1.18 5.19 -8.46
CA LEU A 63 0.80 5.62 -7.11
C LEU A 63 0.89 4.50 -6.06
N ALA A 64 1.50 3.35 -6.35
CA ALA A 64 1.56 2.21 -5.43
C ALA A 64 2.21 2.60 -4.09
N GLY A 65 3.33 3.32 -4.11
CA GLY A 65 3.98 3.84 -2.91
C GLY A 65 3.09 4.80 -2.12
N ARG A 66 2.43 5.73 -2.80
CA ARG A 66 1.51 6.69 -2.19
C ARG A 66 0.31 6.01 -1.54
N TYR A 67 -0.29 5.05 -2.24
CA TYR A 67 -1.43 4.28 -1.73
C TYR A 67 -1.01 3.46 -0.52
N ALA A 68 0.11 2.73 -0.61
CA ALA A 68 0.63 1.97 0.51
C ALA A 68 0.93 2.84 1.74
N TRP A 69 1.49 4.05 1.55
CA TRP A 69 1.69 5.01 2.64
C TRP A 69 0.39 5.37 3.37
N ILE A 70 -0.67 5.68 2.60
CA ILE A 70 -1.99 6.01 3.16
C ILE A 70 -2.55 4.78 3.89
N LEU A 71 -2.55 3.63 3.23
CA LEU A 71 -3.09 2.39 3.77
C LEU A 71 -2.39 1.94 5.05
N CYS A 72 -1.07 2.08 5.16
CA CYS A 72 -0.36 1.76 6.38
C CYS A 72 -0.79 2.61 7.58
N ARG A 73 -1.07 3.91 7.36
CA ARG A 73 -1.61 4.79 8.41
C ARG A 73 -3.04 4.41 8.76
N SER A 74 -3.87 4.10 7.76
CA SER A 74 -5.26 3.66 7.97
C SER A 74 -5.33 2.33 8.73
N LEU A 75 -4.50 1.36 8.36
CA LEU A 75 -4.41 0.06 9.04
C LEU A 75 -3.97 0.23 10.51
N GLU A 76 -3.02 1.13 10.79
CA GLU A 76 -2.63 1.43 12.17
C GLU A 76 -3.78 2.05 12.97
N ALA A 77 -4.48 3.03 12.39
CA ALA A 77 -5.63 3.67 13.03
C ALA A 77 -6.79 2.69 13.28
N TRP A 78 -7.06 1.79 12.33
CA TRP A 78 -8.04 0.71 12.48
C TRP A 78 -7.65 -0.25 13.60
N MET A 79 -6.44 -0.82 13.56
CA MET A 79 -5.97 -1.76 14.58
C MET A 79 -5.93 -1.14 15.98
N ALA A 80 -5.54 0.13 16.10
CA ALA A 80 -5.49 0.83 17.36
C ALA A 80 -6.88 1.03 18.01
N ASN A 81 -7.95 0.96 17.21
CA ASN A 81 -9.34 1.12 17.66
C ASN A 81 -10.11 -0.20 17.78
N LEU A 82 -9.44 -1.35 17.64
CA LEU A 82 -10.03 -2.65 17.95
C LEU A 82 -10.44 -2.71 19.43
N GLN A 83 -11.57 -3.35 19.68
CA GLN A 83 -12.13 -3.52 21.02
C GLN A 83 -11.76 -4.90 21.54
N ARG A 84 -11.61 -5.06 22.86
CA ARG A 84 -11.50 -6.40 23.44
C ARG A 84 -12.87 -7.05 23.37
N GLY A 85 -12.94 -8.27 22.86
CA GLY A 85 -14.15 -9.07 22.86
C GLY A 85 -14.59 -9.40 24.28
N SER A 86 -15.85 -9.83 24.44
CA SER A 86 -16.38 -10.33 25.71
C SER A 86 -15.83 -11.72 26.11
N GLY A 87 -15.03 -12.35 25.23
CA GLY A 87 -14.38 -13.63 25.43
C GLY A 87 -13.07 -13.53 26.23
N THR A 88 -12.06 -14.31 25.82
CA THR A 88 -10.73 -14.30 26.46
C THR A 88 -10.02 -12.97 26.23
N GLU A 89 -9.07 -12.58 27.11
CA GLU A 89 -8.33 -11.31 27.02
C GLU A 89 -7.57 -11.10 25.69
N GLU A 90 -7.40 -12.17 24.90
CA GLU A 90 -6.64 -12.20 23.66
C GLU A 90 -7.49 -11.94 22.41
N GLU A 91 -8.83 -11.91 22.53
CA GLU A 91 -9.71 -11.67 21.38
C GLU A 91 -9.97 -10.18 21.17
N LEU A 92 -9.62 -9.71 19.99
CA LEU A 92 -9.87 -8.34 19.53
C LEU A 92 -10.92 -8.38 18.42
N THR A 93 -11.94 -7.53 18.53
CA THR A 93 -13.02 -7.42 17.54
C THR A 93 -13.06 -6.02 16.95
N GLU A 94 -13.57 -5.94 15.72
CA GLU A 94 -13.91 -4.66 15.11
C GLU A 94 -15.00 -3.96 15.93
N GLY A 95 -14.82 -2.67 16.17
CA GLY A 95 -15.84 -1.81 16.78
C GLY A 95 -16.46 -0.88 15.74
N ALA A 96 -16.85 0.33 16.15
CA ALA A 96 -17.36 1.33 15.22
C ALA A 96 -16.31 1.83 14.20
N CYS A 97 -15.02 1.69 14.52
CA CYS A 97 -13.93 2.02 13.61
C CYS A 97 -13.71 0.89 12.59
N THR A 98 -14.40 0.96 11.45
CA THR A 98 -14.18 0.03 10.33
C THR A 98 -12.97 0.46 9.49
N PRO A 99 -12.45 -0.40 8.59
CA PRO A 99 -11.32 -0.04 7.72
C PRO A 99 -11.63 1.19 6.85
N ARG A 100 -12.89 1.36 6.44
CA ARG A 100 -13.33 2.57 5.72
C ARG A 100 -13.24 3.82 6.59
N GLU A 101 -13.70 3.75 7.84
CA GLU A 101 -13.74 4.90 8.75
C GLU A 101 -12.35 5.30 9.27
N ALA A 102 -11.38 4.37 9.25
CA ALA A 102 -9.99 4.64 9.59
C ALA A 102 -9.29 5.57 8.57
N GLY A 103 -9.92 5.81 7.42
CA GLY A 103 -9.42 6.61 6.31
C GLY A 103 -9.06 5.72 5.12
N THR A 104 -9.37 6.17 3.91
CA THR A 104 -9.11 5.42 2.68
C THR A 104 -8.27 6.26 1.72
N ILE A 105 -8.00 5.74 0.53
CA ILE A 105 -7.24 6.50 -0.48
C ILE A 105 -7.97 7.78 -0.93
N ALA A 106 -9.30 7.75 -1.02
CA ALA A 106 -10.12 8.93 -1.36
C ALA A 106 -10.84 9.55 -0.15
N GLY A 107 -10.73 8.97 1.04
CA GLY A 107 -11.45 9.36 2.24
C GLY A 107 -10.53 9.91 3.32
N THR A 108 -11.06 10.75 4.18
CA THR A 108 -10.39 11.11 5.43
C THR A 108 -10.90 10.23 6.56
N ARG A 109 -10.10 10.12 7.62
CA ARG A 109 -10.47 9.43 8.85
C ARG A 109 -11.69 10.07 9.50
N ASN A 110 -12.63 9.26 9.95
CA ASN A 110 -13.74 9.69 10.79
C ASN A 110 -13.30 9.71 12.26
N TRP A 111 -13.02 10.90 12.79
CA TRP A 111 -12.49 11.06 14.16
C TRP A 111 -13.46 10.65 15.27
N ASN A 112 -14.77 10.60 14.98
CA ASN A 112 -15.77 10.17 15.97
C ASN A 112 -15.79 8.64 16.11
N LEU A 113 -15.72 7.92 14.98
CA LEU A 113 -15.75 6.46 14.98
C LEU A 113 -14.37 5.84 15.21
N CYS A 114 -13.31 6.52 14.73
CA CYS A 114 -11.92 6.14 14.88
C CYS A 114 -11.15 7.25 15.62
N PRO A 115 -11.31 7.43 16.94
CA PRO A 115 -10.56 8.44 17.69
C PRO A 115 -9.06 8.13 17.73
N LEU A 116 -8.23 9.17 17.86
CA LEU A 116 -6.77 9.02 17.94
C LEU A 116 -6.37 8.30 19.24
N ARG A 117 -5.61 7.20 19.12
CA ARG A 117 -5.11 6.41 20.25
C ARG A 117 -3.60 6.62 20.39
N GLY A 118 -3.22 7.70 21.06
CA GLY A 118 -1.84 8.21 21.11
C GLY A 118 -0.74 7.15 21.19
N GLN A 119 -0.71 6.30 22.23
CA GLN A 119 0.36 5.30 22.43
C GLN A 119 0.28 4.07 21.49
N LEU A 120 -0.75 3.97 20.65
CA LEU A 120 -0.97 2.87 19.73
C LEU A 120 -0.77 3.28 18.27
N GLU A 121 -0.86 4.57 17.96
CA GLU A 121 -0.73 5.12 16.62
C GLU A 121 0.52 5.99 16.49
N TYR A 122 1.56 5.44 15.86
CA TYR A 122 2.87 6.08 15.71
C TYR A 122 3.03 6.77 14.37
N TRP A 123 2.30 6.35 13.35
CA TRP A 123 2.46 6.80 11.96
C TRP A 123 1.45 7.87 11.56
N THR A 124 0.53 8.27 12.45
CA THR A 124 -0.49 9.29 12.14
C THR A 124 0.12 10.61 11.64
N HIS A 125 1.33 10.95 12.08
CA HIS A 125 2.03 12.18 11.71
C HIS A 125 3.01 12.00 10.53
N TYR A 126 3.07 10.83 9.91
CA TYR A 126 3.99 10.56 8.80
C TYR A 126 3.40 11.16 7.51
N GLY A 127 3.85 12.37 7.16
CA GLY A 127 3.59 12.99 5.86
C GLY A 127 4.42 12.37 4.75
N MET A 128 3.94 12.39 3.51
CA MET A 128 4.63 11.76 2.35
C MET A 128 6.02 12.35 2.06
N ASP A 129 6.28 13.58 2.51
CA ASP A 129 7.54 14.30 2.39
C ASP A 129 8.53 13.98 3.52
N ARG A 130 8.09 13.23 4.54
CA ARG A 130 8.95 12.81 5.65
C ARG A 130 10.05 11.88 5.14
N LYS A 131 11.29 12.19 5.49
CA LYS A 131 12.42 11.26 5.33
C LYS A 131 12.33 10.17 6.40
N LEU A 132 12.38 8.91 5.96
CA LEU A 132 12.36 7.74 6.83
C LEU A 132 13.79 7.22 7.03
N ASP A 133 14.14 6.91 8.28
CA ASP A 133 15.45 6.42 8.68
C ASP A 133 15.40 4.95 9.11
N PHE A 134 16.07 4.06 8.37
CA PHE A 134 16.12 2.63 8.71
C PHE A 134 16.72 2.33 10.09
N GLY A 135 17.58 3.23 10.61
CA GLY A 135 18.15 3.09 11.94
C GLY A 135 17.12 3.29 13.06
N LYS A 136 16.00 3.96 12.78
CA LYS A 136 14.92 4.19 13.76
C LYS A 136 13.89 3.08 13.67
N GLY A 137 13.61 2.44 14.80
CA GLY A 137 12.70 1.30 14.86
C GLY A 137 11.30 1.59 14.33
N GLU A 138 10.76 2.78 14.61
CA GLU A 138 9.46 3.24 14.14
C GLU A 138 9.44 3.41 12.61
N ASP A 139 10.39 4.16 12.06
CA ASP A 139 10.50 4.40 10.62
C ASP A 139 10.69 3.06 9.88
N ARG A 140 11.56 2.17 10.37
CA ARG A 140 11.75 0.82 9.79
C ARG A 140 10.45 0.00 9.76
N SER A 141 9.67 0.01 10.83
CA SER A 141 8.38 -0.71 10.87
C SER A 141 7.36 -0.11 9.88
N PHE A 142 7.39 1.20 9.67
CA PHE A 142 6.54 1.85 8.68
C PHE A 142 6.97 1.48 7.26
N ILE A 143 8.27 1.56 6.95
CA ILE A 143 8.83 1.13 5.65
C ILE A 143 8.44 -0.32 5.36
N THR A 144 8.54 -1.21 6.36
CA THR A 144 8.14 -2.61 6.24
C THR A 144 6.69 -2.75 5.80
N CYS A 145 5.78 -1.99 6.44
CA CYS A 145 4.39 -1.95 6.04
C CYS A 145 4.23 -1.47 4.59
N VAL A 146 4.89 -0.36 4.23
CA VAL A 146 4.76 0.22 2.89
C VAL A 146 5.28 -0.74 1.82
N ASP A 147 6.42 -1.41 2.04
CA ASP A 147 6.92 -2.45 1.14
C ASP A 147 5.90 -3.56 0.88
N ILE A 148 5.34 -4.13 1.96
CA ILE A 148 4.35 -5.21 1.89
C ILE A 148 3.14 -4.76 1.08
N ILE A 149 2.57 -3.60 1.44
CA ILE A 149 1.34 -3.12 0.81
C ILE A 149 1.60 -2.65 -0.62
N SER A 150 2.77 -2.08 -0.95
CA SER A 150 3.09 -1.72 -2.32
C SER A 150 3.27 -2.94 -3.23
N MET A 151 3.86 -4.04 -2.74
CA MET A 151 3.88 -5.31 -3.48
C MET A 151 2.47 -5.82 -3.75
N MET A 152 1.60 -5.81 -2.73
CA MET A 152 0.18 -6.19 -2.85
C MET A 152 -0.53 -5.37 -3.93
N ILE A 153 -0.44 -4.04 -3.87
CA ILE A 153 -1.08 -3.14 -4.84
C ILE A 153 -0.54 -3.36 -6.25
N THR A 154 0.78 -3.56 -6.37
CA THR A 154 1.42 -3.79 -7.68
C THR A 154 0.89 -5.08 -8.32
N VAL A 155 0.82 -6.18 -7.56
CA VAL A 155 0.21 -7.41 -8.06
C VAL A 155 -1.24 -7.17 -8.44
N MET A 156 -2.06 -6.56 -7.57
CA MET A 156 -3.47 -6.27 -7.85
C MET A 156 -3.68 -5.42 -9.11
N ASN A 157 -2.78 -4.49 -9.39
CA ASN A 157 -2.82 -3.68 -10.60
C ASN A 157 -2.54 -4.49 -11.87
N ASP A 158 -1.63 -5.47 -11.76
CA ASP A 158 -1.16 -6.28 -12.88
C ASP A 158 -2.01 -7.56 -13.09
N ILE A 159 -3.09 -7.77 -12.32
CA ILE A 159 -3.98 -8.92 -12.53
C ILE A 159 -4.72 -8.79 -13.87
N ALA A 160 -4.59 -9.81 -14.69
CA ALA A 160 -5.24 -9.95 -15.98
C ALA A 160 -5.90 -11.33 -16.11
N GLU A 161 -6.77 -11.46 -17.11
CA GLU A 161 -7.37 -12.75 -17.45
C GLU A 161 -6.37 -13.56 -18.27
N GLY A 162 -6.11 -14.79 -17.83
CA GLY A 162 -5.26 -15.77 -18.50
C GLY A 162 -6.05 -16.97 -19.02
N LYS A 163 -5.37 -17.88 -19.72
CA LYS A 163 -5.99 -19.11 -20.26
C LYS A 163 -6.51 -20.06 -19.17
N LYS A 164 -5.89 -20.02 -17.98
CA LYS A 164 -6.16 -20.94 -16.86
C LYS A 164 -6.85 -20.27 -15.67
N GLY A 165 -7.29 -19.02 -15.83
CA GLY A 165 -7.83 -18.21 -14.73
C GLY A 165 -7.14 -16.86 -14.62
N TRP A 166 -7.24 -16.23 -13.45
CA TRP A 166 -6.54 -14.98 -13.16
C TRP A 166 -5.02 -15.20 -13.17
N GLN A 167 -4.29 -14.26 -13.76
CA GLN A 167 -2.83 -14.28 -13.79
C GLN A 167 -2.24 -12.89 -13.58
N VAL A 168 -0.95 -12.81 -13.21
CA VAL A 168 -0.25 -11.52 -13.05
C VAL A 168 0.62 -11.22 -14.27
N GLY A 169 0.30 -10.14 -14.97
CA GLY A 169 0.99 -9.73 -16.20
C GLY A 169 1.07 -10.88 -17.21
N ASN A 170 2.29 -11.14 -17.70
CA ASN A 170 2.60 -12.20 -18.67
C ASN A 170 3.16 -13.48 -18.03
N THR A 171 3.16 -13.59 -16.70
CA THR A 171 3.84 -14.69 -15.99
C THR A 171 3.07 -16.02 -16.04
N GLU A 172 1.79 -16.00 -16.45
CA GLU A 172 0.84 -17.10 -16.31
C GLU A 172 0.69 -17.63 -14.86
N GLN A 173 1.16 -16.89 -13.85
CA GLN A 173 1.07 -17.27 -12.44
C GLN A 173 -0.16 -16.68 -11.76
N ASP A 174 -0.77 -17.47 -10.89
CA ASP A 174 -1.85 -17.04 -9.99
C ASP A 174 -1.43 -15.82 -9.14
N PRO A 175 -2.32 -14.83 -8.92
CA PRO A 175 -2.03 -13.64 -8.13
C PRO A 175 -1.53 -13.91 -6.71
N CYS A 176 -2.15 -14.82 -5.96
CA CYS A 176 -1.75 -15.15 -4.60
C CYS A 176 -0.43 -15.91 -4.55
N ARG A 177 -0.17 -16.80 -5.53
CA ARG A 177 1.14 -17.44 -5.69
C ARG A 177 2.24 -16.42 -6.01
N THR A 178 1.94 -15.46 -6.88
CA THR A 178 2.86 -14.37 -7.23
C THR A 178 3.20 -13.54 -6.01
N LEU A 179 2.20 -13.14 -5.22
CA LEU A 179 2.42 -12.40 -3.98
C LEU A 179 3.28 -13.14 -2.97
N PHE A 180 2.99 -14.43 -2.75
CA PHE A 180 3.79 -15.25 -1.85
C PHE A 180 5.25 -15.30 -2.30
N THR A 181 5.49 -15.52 -3.59
CA THR A 181 6.84 -15.55 -4.18
C THR A 181 7.56 -14.20 -3.98
N TRP A 182 6.86 -13.08 -4.19
CA TRP A 182 7.45 -11.75 -3.98
C TRP A 182 7.80 -11.48 -2.52
N TYR A 183 6.96 -11.90 -1.57
CA TYR A 183 7.27 -11.78 -0.15
C TYR A 183 8.42 -12.69 0.29
N GLU A 184 8.53 -13.88 -0.32
CA GLU A 184 9.63 -14.81 -0.08
C GLU A 184 10.95 -14.25 -0.62
N GLU A 185 10.98 -13.70 -1.83
CA GLU A 185 12.15 -13.02 -2.40
C GLU A 185 12.55 -11.76 -1.60
N TRP A 186 11.57 -11.03 -1.09
CA TRP A 186 11.77 -9.81 -0.31
C TRP A 186 12.35 -10.11 1.08
N ALA A 187 11.92 -11.20 1.72
CA ALA A 187 12.39 -11.63 3.03
C ALA A 187 12.86 -13.10 3.02
N ASP A 188 12.06 -13.99 3.60
CA ASP A 188 12.27 -15.43 3.64
C ASP A 188 10.91 -16.15 3.60
N ASN A 189 10.92 -17.48 3.43
CA ASN A 189 9.71 -18.30 3.32
C ASN A 189 8.78 -18.16 4.54
N ASP A 190 9.35 -18.14 5.75
CA ASP A 190 8.59 -18.04 7.00
C ASP A 190 7.92 -16.68 7.16
N THR A 191 8.64 -15.61 6.83
CA THR A 191 8.14 -14.24 6.83
C THR A 191 7.05 -14.08 5.76
N ALA A 192 7.24 -14.65 4.57
CA ALA A 192 6.22 -14.67 3.53
C ALA A 192 4.93 -15.37 3.99
N LYS A 193 5.05 -16.52 4.65
CA LYS A 193 3.91 -17.23 5.26
C LYS A 193 3.22 -16.37 6.31
N ARG A 194 3.97 -15.69 7.16
CA ARG A 194 3.42 -14.79 8.19
C ARG A 194 2.68 -13.61 7.58
N VAL A 195 3.24 -12.98 6.54
CA VAL A 195 2.62 -11.87 5.81
C VAL A 195 1.34 -12.33 5.12
N MET A 196 1.36 -13.44 4.38
CA MET A 196 0.16 -13.96 3.71
C MET A 196 -0.94 -14.31 4.71
N ASN A 197 -0.62 -14.98 5.82
CA ASN A 197 -1.59 -15.29 6.87
C ASN A 197 -2.16 -14.05 7.56
N PHE A 198 -1.40 -12.96 7.62
CA PHE A 198 -1.86 -11.69 8.18
C PHE A 198 -2.79 -10.95 7.22
N LEU A 199 -2.43 -10.87 5.94
CA LEU A 199 -3.22 -10.16 4.93
C LEU A 199 -4.48 -10.94 4.49
N PHE A 200 -4.41 -12.28 4.50
CA PHE A 200 -5.44 -13.19 3.99
C PHE A 200 -5.69 -14.40 4.94
N PRO A 201 -6.16 -14.16 6.19
CA PRO A 201 -6.40 -15.24 7.14
C PRO A 201 -7.56 -16.17 6.73
N SER A 202 -7.26 -17.45 6.48
CA SER A 202 -8.24 -18.43 5.99
C SER A 202 -9.47 -18.68 6.89
N SER A 203 -9.41 -18.33 8.18
CA SER A 203 -10.52 -18.50 9.14
C SER A 203 -11.27 -17.20 9.46
N GLY A 204 -10.93 -16.08 8.79
CA GLY A 204 -11.38 -14.75 9.18
C GLY A 204 -10.70 -14.21 10.45
N GLU A 205 -9.84 -15.03 11.08
CA GLU A 205 -9.08 -14.68 12.28
C GLU A 205 -7.64 -14.28 11.92
N MET A 206 -7.30 -13.01 12.13
CA MET A 206 -5.96 -12.51 11.93
C MET A 206 -5.15 -12.69 13.22
N ARG A 207 -4.09 -13.51 13.18
CA ARG A 207 -3.22 -13.73 14.32
C ARG A 207 -2.11 -12.69 14.38
N THR A 208 -1.94 -12.07 15.54
CA THR A 208 -0.84 -11.15 15.84
C THR A 208 -0.05 -11.65 17.04
N ASN A 209 1.09 -11.03 17.34
CA ASN A 209 1.86 -11.36 18.54
C ASN A 209 1.11 -11.04 19.85
N GLU A 210 0.00 -10.29 19.79
CA GLU A 210 -0.74 -9.83 20.96
C GLU A 210 -2.14 -10.43 21.10
N GLY A 211 -2.51 -11.37 20.22
CA GLY A 211 -3.82 -12.01 20.25
C GLY A 211 -4.41 -12.23 18.86
N ILE A 212 -5.69 -12.60 18.85
CA ILE A 212 -6.47 -12.96 17.68
C ILE A 212 -7.44 -11.83 17.36
N ILE A 213 -7.37 -11.31 16.15
CA ILE A 213 -8.31 -10.31 15.64
C ILE A 213 -9.40 -11.04 14.86
N ARG A 214 -10.62 -11.01 15.38
CA ARG A 214 -11.82 -11.50 14.70
C ARG A 214 -12.50 -10.36 13.96
N ARG A 215 -12.67 -10.51 12.65
CA ARG A 215 -13.43 -9.56 11.84
C ARG A 215 -14.90 -9.96 11.83
N GLU A 216 -15.78 -8.99 12.07
CA GLU A 216 -17.23 -9.21 12.07
C GLU A 216 -17.77 -9.49 10.66
N GLN A 217 -17.14 -8.91 9.63
CA GLN A 217 -17.47 -9.18 8.23
C GLN A 217 -16.75 -10.43 7.73
N SER A 218 -17.53 -11.47 7.40
CA SER A 218 -17.07 -12.81 7.00
C SER A 218 -16.35 -12.91 5.65
N GLN A 219 -16.11 -11.79 4.97
CA GLN A 219 -15.56 -11.75 3.61
C GLN A 219 -14.32 -10.86 3.54
N GLU A 220 -13.14 -11.49 3.47
CA GLU A 220 -11.84 -10.81 3.50
C GLU A 220 -11.64 -9.83 2.34
N GLN A 221 -12.21 -10.15 1.17
CA GLN A 221 -12.20 -9.29 -0.01
C GLN A 221 -12.86 -7.94 0.25
N ASN A 222 -13.83 -7.87 1.17
CA ASN A 222 -14.52 -6.63 1.52
C ASN A 222 -13.63 -5.73 2.39
N PHE A 223 -12.74 -6.31 3.19
CA PHE A 223 -11.79 -5.53 3.99
C PHE A 223 -10.86 -4.70 3.09
N TRP A 224 -10.23 -5.34 2.11
CA TRP A 224 -9.36 -4.64 1.16
C TRP A 224 -10.14 -3.67 0.27
N ALA A 225 -11.35 -4.03 -0.18
CA ALA A 225 -12.18 -3.15 -0.99
C ALA A 225 -12.58 -1.86 -0.27
N GLN A 226 -12.84 -1.93 1.04
CA GLN A 226 -13.10 -0.75 1.86
C GLN A 226 -11.87 0.17 1.92
N LEU A 227 -10.70 -0.38 2.23
CA LEU A 227 -9.45 0.38 2.31
C LEU A 227 -9.03 0.99 0.97
N LEU A 228 -9.19 0.22 -0.11
CA LEU A 228 -8.86 0.62 -1.48
C LEU A 228 -9.94 1.46 -2.14
N THR A 229 -10.97 1.89 -1.40
CA THR A 229 -11.99 2.79 -1.94
C THR A 229 -11.36 4.08 -2.44
N GLY A 230 -11.55 4.35 -3.74
CA GLY A 230 -10.99 5.51 -4.44
C GLY A 230 -9.59 5.30 -5.03
N ALA A 231 -8.99 4.12 -4.84
CA ALA A 231 -7.83 3.71 -5.61
C ALA A 231 -8.21 3.56 -7.08
N PHE A 232 -7.33 3.98 -7.99
CA PHE A 232 -7.51 3.77 -9.42
C PHE A 232 -7.02 2.38 -9.84
N LEU A 233 -7.58 1.34 -9.24
CA LEU A 233 -7.22 -0.06 -9.49
C LEU A 233 -8.39 -0.80 -10.15
N LYS A 234 -8.09 -1.76 -11.04
CA LYS A 234 -9.10 -2.69 -11.58
C LYS A 234 -9.64 -3.59 -10.48
N VAL A 235 -8.72 -4.17 -9.71
CA VAL A 235 -9.00 -5.09 -8.63
C VAL A 235 -8.96 -4.32 -7.33
N VAL A 236 -10.05 -4.37 -6.56
CA VAL A 236 -10.18 -3.68 -5.27
C VAL A 236 -10.24 -4.65 -4.09
N GLY A 237 -10.40 -5.95 -4.35
CA GLY A 237 -10.32 -6.98 -3.32
C GLY A 237 -9.66 -8.23 -3.85
N LEU A 238 -8.85 -8.87 -3.01
CA LEU A 238 -8.18 -10.13 -3.28
C LEU A 238 -8.32 -11.01 -2.04
N GLN A 239 -8.65 -12.29 -2.26
CA GLN A 239 -8.66 -13.31 -1.22
C GLN A 239 -7.74 -14.46 -1.65
N CYS A 240 -6.86 -14.83 -0.73
CA CYS A 240 -5.91 -15.92 -0.94
C CYS A 240 -6.25 -17.08 -0.01
N SER A 241 -6.18 -18.29 -0.56
CA SER A 241 -6.34 -19.52 0.21
C SER A 241 -5.05 -20.34 0.12
N LYS A 242 -4.78 -21.11 1.18
CA LYS A 242 -3.63 -22.02 1.22
C LYS A 242 -4.10 -23.45 1.01
N ASP A 243 -3.62 -24.09 -0.05
CA ASP A 243 -3.76 -25.53 -0.23
C ASP A 243 -2.85 -26.25 0.79
N ARG A 244 -3.48 -26.87 1.79
CA ARG A 244 -2.78 -27.59 2.86
C ARG A 244 -1.96 -28.77 2.35
N SER A 245 -2.32 -29.35 1.21
CA SER A 245 -1.64 -30.52 0.66
C SER A 245 -0.36 -30.16 -0.10
N LYS A 246 -0.29 -28.95 -0.67
CA LYS A 246 0.81 -28.50 -1.53
C LYS A 246 1.67 -27.39 -0.95
N ASP A 247 1.28 -26.80 0.18
CA ASP A 247 1.88 -25.57 0.72
C ASP A 247 1.85 -24.41 -0.31
N GLU A 248 0.84 -24.42 -1.19
CA GLU A 248 0.67 -23.43 -2.25
C GLU A 248 -0.45 -22.44 -1.93
N TRP A 249 -0.24 -21.18 -2.31
CA TRP A 249 -1.24 -20.13 -2.21
C TRP A 249 -1.95 -19.96 -3.55
N THR A 250 -3.28 -19.90 -3.51
CA THR A 250 -4.14 -19.74 -4.69
C THR A 250 -5.17 -18.64 -4.47
N THR A 251 -5.55 -17.96 -5.54
CA THR A 251 -6.62 -16.95 -5.51
C THR A 251 -7.96 -17.65 -5.39
N SER A 252 -8.67 -17.40 -4.28
CA SER A 252 -10.01 -17.96 -4.06
C SER A 252 -11.12 -16.98 -4.45
N CYS A 253 -10.83 -15.68 -4.40
CA CYS A 253 -11.78 -14.63 -4.73
C CYS A 253 -11.06 -13.38 -5.23
N LEU A 254 -11.59 -12.79 -6.29
CA LEU A 254 -11.20 -11.47 -6.76
C LEU A 254 -12.43 -10.56 -6.82
N ARG A 255 -12.29 -9.33 -6.35
CA ARG A 255 -13.34 -8.31 -6.47
C ARG A 255 -12.88 -7.20 -7.39
N LEU A 256 -13.58 -7.03 -8.51
CA LEU A 256 -13.35 -5.94 -9.45
C LEU A 256 -13.94 -4.64 -8.91
N ARG A 257 -13.50 -3.52 -9.46
CA ARG A 257 -14.03 -2.20 -9.07
C ARG A 257 -15.49 -2.02 -9.48
N GLU A 258 -15.81 -2.46 -10.70
CA GLU A 258 -17.14 -2.33 -11.30
C GLU A 258 -18.12 -3.41 -10.81
N ASP A 259 -17.59 -4.56 -10.39
CA ASP A 259 -18.38 -5.68 -9.87
C ASP A 259 -18.13 -5.89 -8.38
N HIS A 260 -19.18 -5.77 -7.58
CA HIS A 260 -19.11 -5.97 -6.13
C HIS A 260 -19.12 -7.45 -5.72
N SER A 261 -19.32 -8.35 -6.68
CA SER A 261 -19.33 -9.79 -6.45
C SER A 261 -17.92 -10.38 -6.38
N CYS A 262 -17.85 -11.59 -5.82
CA CYS A 262 -16.65 -12.39 -5.77
C CYS A 262 -16.49 -13.18 -7.07
N GLN A 263 -15.44 -12.90 -7.83
CA GLN A 263 -15.11 -13.62 -9.06
C GLN A 263 -13.99 -14.62 -8.78
N ALA A 264 -14.33 -15.91 -8.66
CA ALA A 264 -13.36 -16.99 -8.55
C ALA A 264 -12.65 -17.26 -9.90
N GLU A 265 -13.36 -17.05 -11.01
CA GLU A 265 -12.87 -17.23 -12.37
C GLU A 265 -13.10 -15.96 -13.20
N PRO A 266 -12.25 -15.68 -14.21
CA PRO A 266 -12.38 -14.51 -15.04
C PRO A 266 -13.64 -14.55 -15.91
N SER A 267 -14.37 -13.43 -15.88
CA SER A 267 -15.51 -13.14 -16.75
C SER A 267 -15.01 -12.41 -18.00
N ARG A 268 -15.03 -13.10 -19.16
CA ARG A 268 -14.43 -12.64 -20.43
C ARG A 268 -14.86 -11.23 -20.91
N ARG A 269 -15.91 -10.64 -20.34
CA ARG A 269 -16.43 -9.30 -20.70
C ARG A 269 -15.79 -8.15 -19.91
N ASP A 270 -15.27 -8.40 -18.70
CA ASP A 270 -14.92 -7.33 -17.77
C ASP A 270 -13.51 -6.76 -18.02
N TYR A 271 -12.62 -7.49 -18.71
CA TYR A 271 -11.26 -7.01 -19.01
C TYR A 271 -11.19 -5.93 -20.10
N GLU A 272 -11.90 -6.12 -21.22
CA GLU A 272 -11.80 -5.21 -22.36
C GLU A 272 -12.33 -3.80 -22.03
N ALA A 273 -13.34 -3.70 -21.15
CA ALA A 273 -13.89 -2.44 -20.69
C ALA A 273 -12.84 -1.61 -19.91
N TRP A 274 -12.20 -2.21 -18.91
CA TRP A 274 -11.24 -1.52 -18.05
C TRP A 274 -9.97 -1.06 -18.81
N ALA A 275 -9.41 -1.92 -19.66
CA ALA A 275 -8.21 -1.57 -20.43
C ALA A 275 -8.44 -0.32 -21.31
N ASN A 276 -9.65 -0.12 -21.80
CA ASN A 276 -10.04 1.07 -22.55
C ASN A 276 -10.22 2.30 -21.66
N GLU A 277 -10.72 2.15 -20.42
CA GLU A 277 -10.86 3.25 -19.47
C GLU A 277 -9.49 3.79 -19.03
N VAL A 278 -8.54 2.92 -18.66
CA VAL A 278 -7.19 3.34 -18.24
C VAL A 278 -6.49 4.11 -19.35
N ARG A 279 -6.57 3.61 -20.60
CA ARG A 279 -6.01 4.32 -21.76
C ARG A 279 -6.59 5.73 -21.90
N ARG A 280 -7.91 5.88 -21.74
CA ARG A 280 -8.59 7.20 -21.80
C ARG A 280 -8.17 8.13 -20.66
N ALA A 281 -8.01 7.60 -19.45
CA ALA A 281 -7.60 8.38 -18.28
C ALA A 281 -6.14 8.86 -18.37
N VAL A 282 -5.28 8.06 -19.00
CA VAL A 282 -3.87 8.43 -19.26
C VAL A 282 -3.78 9.48 -20.37
N THR A 283 -4.54 9.34 -21.46
CA THR A 283 -4.51 10.32 -22.57
C THR A 283 -5.03 11.70 -22.15
N THR A 284 -6.13 11.77 -21.39
CA THR A 284 -6.71 13.05 -20.95
C THR A 284 -5.76 13.87 -20.07
N LYS A 285 -4.97 13.23 -19.20
CA LYS A 285 -3.96 13.93 -18.39
C LYS A 285 -2.73 14.41 -19.19
N GLY A 286 -2.49 13.86 -20.37
CA GLY A 286 -1.37 14.25 -21.24
C GLY A 286 -1.64 15.56 -21.99
N ASP A 287 -2.89 15.80 -22.39
CA ASP A 287 -3.27 16.95 -23.22
C ASP A 287 -3.48 18.23 -22.40
N ASP A 288 -4.04 18.13 -21.20
CA ASP A 288 -4.18 19.29 -20.28
C ASP A 288 -2.83 19.93 -19.92
N LYS A 289 -1.74 19.15 -19.99
CA LYS A 289 -0.39 19.64 -19.70
C LYS A 289 0.24 20.40 -20.88
N LYS A 290 -0.24 20.21 -22.11
CA LYS A 290 0.27 20.91 -23.31
C LYS A 290 -0.41 22.26 -23.56
N GLU A 291 -1.68 22.41 -23.21
CA GLU A 291 -2.38 23.70 -23.39
C GLU A 291 -1.95 24.77 -22.38
N GLY A 292 -1.48 24.38 -21.18
CA GLY A 292 -0.93 25.31 -20.18
C GLY A 292 0.43 25.91 -20.53
N ALA A 293 1.23 25.24 -21.37
CA ALA A 293 2.59 25.68 -21.71
C ALA A 293 2.64 26.72 -22.85
N THR A 294 1.56 26.88 -23.63
CA THR A 294 1.55 27.74 -24.82
C THR A 294 0.99 29.15 -24.54
N ARG A 295 0.53 29.45 -23.32
CA ARG A 295 -0.08 30.75 -22.96
C ARG A 295 0.80 31.69 -22.12
N ILE A 296 2.04 31.32 -21.79
CA ILE A 296 3.01 32.20 -21.10
C ILE A 296 4.06 32.66 -22.11
N GLY A 297 3.63 33.47 -23.09
CA GLY A 297 4.51 33.90 -24.17
C GLY A 297 4.00 35.06 -24.99
N ARG A 298 3.17 35.95 -24.42
CA ARG A 298 2.81 37.25 -25.03
C ARG A 298 2.11 38.13 -23.99
N GLY A 299 2.86 39.04 -23.38
CA GLY A 299 2.25 40.14 -22.62
C GLY A 299 3.04 40.59 -21.40
N HIS A 300 4.06 41.44 -21.60
CA HIS A 300 4.12 42.78 -21.00
C HIS A 300 5.51 43.40 -21.16
N GLY A 301 5.71 44.07 -22.30
CA GLY A 301 6.55 45.26 -22.33
C GLY A 301 5.72 46.40 -21.74
N GLY A 302 5.99 46.78 -20.49
CA GLY A 302 5.20 47.78 -19.76
C GLY A 302 6.01 48.50 -18.71
N ARG A 303 6.78 49.49 -19.17
CA ARG A 303 7.25 50.72 -18.50
C ARG A 303 7.56 50.65 -16.99
N GLY A 304 8.83 50.91 -16.69
CA GLY A 304 9.32 51.22 -15.37
C GLY A 304 8.62 52.43 -14.74
N GLY A 305 8.24 52.26 -13.48
CA GLY A 305 7.95 53.32 -12.54
C GLY A 305 8.91 53.19 -11.37
N LYS A 306 9.96 54.02 -11.36
CA LYS A 306 10.74 54.32 -10.16
C LYS A 306 9.77 54.93 -9.15
N ASN A 307 9.63 54.35 -7.95
CA ASN A 307 9.26 55.16 -6.79
C ASN A 307 9.92 54.65 -5.49
N ARG A 308 10.60 55.64 -4.90
CA ARG A 308 11.41 55.77 -3.69
C ARG A 308 11.04 54.93 -2.46
N PRO A 309 12.04 54.68 -1.57
CA PRO A 309 11.81 54.20 -0.23
C PRO A 309 11.22 55.33 0.64
N ARG A 310 10.19 55.01 1.44
CA ARG A 310 9.73 55.87 2.52
C ARG A 310 10.16 55.25 3.85
N ASP A 311 11.26 55.78 4.32
CA ASP A 311 11.75 55.67 5.68
C ASP A 311 10.85 56.54 6.60
N SER A 312 10.30 55.95 7.66
CA SER A 312 9.79 56.70 8.81
C SER A 312 9.64 55.83 10.05
N ARG A 313 10.74 55.80 10.80
CA ARG A 313 10.86 55.90 12.26
C ARG A 313 9.58 56.05 13.11
N ASN A 314 9.64 55.36 14.26
CA ASN A 314 9.22 55.78 15.61
C ASN A 314 7.76 56.24 15.85
N ARG A 315 7.09 55.56 16.78
CA ARG A 315 6.92 56.09 18.15
C ARG A 315 6.36 55.04 19.11
N ALA A 316 7.05 54.95 20.26
CA ALA A 316 6.54 54.39 21.50
C ALA A 316 5.37 55.21 22.06
N ARG A 317 4.41 54.53 22.67
CA ARG A 317 3.87 54.80 24.00
C ARG A 317 3.14 53.55 24.50
#